data_AF-A0A1F6CAM0-F1
#
_entry.id   AF-A0A1F6CAM0-F1
#
_cell.length_a   1.000
_cell.length_b   1.000
_cell.length_c   1.000
_cell.angle_alpha   90.00
_cell.angle_beta   90.00
_cell.angle_gamma   90.00
#
_symmetry.space_group_name_H-M   'P 1'
#
loop_
_entity.id
_entity.type
_entity.pdbx_description
1 polymer ?
#
loop_
_entity_poly.entity_id
_entity_poly.type
_entity_poly.pdbx_seq_one_letter_code
_entity_poly.pdbx_strand_id
1 'polypeptide(L)'
;MIYRGIAKGKTIELETLLPYPEGQPIRVSVEPLTAQSRSGSPVAIRQAMHEPPHLSSGEVDELEQAIELGKLPVRQEGVFEKGK
;
A
#
# COMPACT_ATOMS: atom_id res chain seq x y z
N MET A 1 1.40 -29.20 4.00
CA MET A 1 0.94 -29.03 5.40
C MET A 1 1.68 -27.83 5.96
N ILE A 2 0.97 -26.81 6.44
CA ILE A 2 1.57 -25.53 6.87
C ILE A 2 1.65 -25.57 8.40
N TYR A 3 2.87 -25.45 8.93
CA TYR A 3 3.11 -25.41 10.37
C TYR A 3 3.44 -23.99 10.79
N ARG A 4 2.84 -23.55 11.89
CA ARG A 4 3.17 -22.27 12.50
C ARG A 4 4.34 -22.43 13.46
N GLY A 5 5.23 -21.46 13.41
CA GLY A 5 6.39 -21.43 14.28
C GLY A 5 7.07 -20.07 14.29
N ILE A 6 7.94 -19.87 15.26
CA ILE A 6 8.70 -18.64 15.44
C ILE A 6 10.16 -18.95 15.10
N ALA A 7 10.74 -18.16 14.19
CA ALA A 7 12.16 -18.23 13.89
C ALA A 7 12.97 -17.59 15.03
N LYS A 8 13.89 -18.36 15.62
CA LYS A 8 14.85 -17.91 16.63
C LYS A 8 16.27 -18.19 16.14
N GLY A 9 16.86 -17.20 15.47
CA GLY A 9 18.20 -17.32 14.91
C GLY A 9 18.27 -18.42 13.85
N LYS A 10 18.93 -19.54 14.17
CA LYS A 10 19.10 -20.70 13.28
C LYS A 10 18.07 -21.82 13.51
N THR A 11 17.18 -21.66 14.48
CA THR A 11 16.19 -22.68 14.87
C THR A 11 14.78 -22.15 14.63
N ILE A 12 13.86 -23.03 14.20
CA ILE A 12 12.43 -22.74 14.11
C ILE A 12 11.73 -23.55 15.20
N GLU A 13 11.11 -22.87 16.16
CA GLU A 13 10.26 -23.52 17.15
C GLU A 13 8.85 -23.63 16.59
N LEU A 14 8.36 -24.85 16.40
CA LEU A 14 7.02 -25.12 15.91
C LEU A 14 6.04 -25.21 17.07
N GLU A 15 4.81 -24.73 16.86
CA GLU A 15 3.73 -24.86 17.85
C GLU A 15 3.29 -26.32 18.02
N THR A 16 3.48 -27.15 17.00
CA THR A 16 3.12 -28.56 16.99
C THR A 16 4.29 -29.44 16.58
N LEU A 17 4.32 -30.65 17.13
CA LEU A 17 5.31 -31.66 16.77
C LEU A 17 5.04 -32.16 15.34
N LEU A 18 6.11 -32.27 14.57
CA LEU A 18 6.05 -32.89 13.26
C LEU A 18 5.88 -34.41 13.39
N PRO A 19 5.12 -35.06 12.50
CA PRO A 19 4.97 -36.51 12.49
C PRO A 19 6.18 -37.22 11.85
N TYR A 20 7.39 -36.69 12.05
CA TYR A 20 8.63 -37.25 11.51
C TYR A 20 9.55 -37.69 12.66
N PRO A 21 10.19 -38.87 12.56
CA PRO A 21 11.17 -39.32 13.52
C PRO A 21 12.39 -38.39 13.58
N GLU A 22 13.02 -38.34 14.75
CA GLU A 22 14.23 -37.56 14.97
C GLU A 22 15.36 -38.02 14.04
N GLY A 23 16.08 -37.07 13.45
CA GLY A 23 17.17 -37.33 12.51
C GLY A 23 16.75 -37.56 11.06
N GLN A 24 15.45 -37.59 10.74
CA GLN A 24 15.00 -37.68 9.35
C GLN A 24 15.25 -36.37 8.59
N PRO A 25 15.95 -36.39 7.44
CA PRO A 25 16.11 -35.20 6.61
C PRO A 25 14.77 -34.81 5.99
N ILE A 26 14.36 -33.55 6.20
CA ILE A 26 13.13 -32.98 5.64
C ILE A 26 13.45 -31.68 4.89
N ARG A 27 12.68 -31.39 3.84
CA ARG A 27 12.75 -30.11 3.12
C ARG A 27 11.70 -29.16 3.69
N VAL A 28 12.14 -28.00 4.17
CA VAL A 28 11.28 -26.97 4.75
C VAL A 28 11.20 -25.78 3.80
N SER A 29 10.00 -25.26 3.57
CA SER A 29 9.78 -23.96 2.91
C SER A 29 9.23 -23.00 3.95
N VAL A 30 9.85 -21.83 4.08
CA VAL A 30 9.44 -20.80 5.03
C VAL A 30 8.96 -19.60 4.24
N GLU A 31 7.72 -19.20 4.49
CA GLU A 31 7.16 -17.97 3.94
C GLU A 31 7.17 -16.90 5.05
N PRO A 32 7.67 -15.68 4.78
CA PRO A 32 7.58 -14.61 5.75
C PRO A 32 6.10 -14.32 6.00
N LEU A 33 5.69 -14.39 7.26
CA LEU A 33 4.39 -13.85 7.65
C LEU A 33 4.50 -12.33 7.54
N THR A 34 4.04 -11.77 6.42
CA THR A 34 3.84 -10.33 6.30
C THR A 34 2.86 -9.93 7.39
N ALA A 35 3.39 -9.33 8.47
CA ALA A 35 2.56 -8.68 9.45
C ALA A 35 1.67 -7.72 8.66
N GLN A 36 0.36 -7.97 8.64
CA GLN A 36 -0.58 -7.04 8.07
C GLN A 36 -0.31 -5.71 8.76
N SER A 37 0.19 -4.75 7.98
CA SER A 37 0.48 -3.40 8.46
C SER A 37 -0.74 -2.93 9.21
N ARG A 38 -0.58 -2.53 10.49
CA ARG A 38 -1.72 -2.06 11.30
C ARG A 38 -2.49 -1.03 10.48
N SER A 39 -3.82 -1.13 10.49
CA SER A 39 -4.68 -0.14 9.82
C SER A 39 -4.27 1.28 10.24
N GLY A 40 -4.06 2.16 9.27
CA GLY A 40 -3.57 3.52 9.50
C GLY A 40 -2.06 3.68 9.74
N SER A 41 -1.26 2.60 9.69
CA SER A 41 0.20 2.74 9.71
C SER A 41 0.72 3.41 8.42
N PRO A 42 1.85 4.13 8.47
CA PRO A 42 2.43 4.75 7.28
C PRO A 42 2.64 3.78 6.10
N VAL A 43 3.01 2.53 6.41
CA VAL A 43 3.19 1.47 5.41
C VAL A 43 1.86 1.08 4.77
N ALA A 44 0.80 0.92 5.56
CA ALA A 44 -0.54 0.62 5.05
C ALA A 44 -1.08 1.76 4.17
N ILE A 45 -0.90 3.01 4.59
CA ILE A 45 -1.34 4.18 3.81
C ILE A 45 -0.58 4.24 2.48
N ARG A 46 0.75 4.10 2.51
CA ARG A 46 1.56 4.09 1.29
C ARG A 46 1.14 2.97 0.34
N GLN A 47 0.86 1.78 0.87
CA GLN A 47 0.41 0.65 0.07
C GLN A 47 -0.95 0.94 -0.59
N ALA A 48 -1.92 1.47 0.17
CA ALA A 48 -3.22 1.88 -0.37
C ALA A 48 -3.11 2.97 -1.45
N MET A 49 -2.18 3.92 -1.32
CA MET A 49 -1.94 4.93 -2.36
C MET A 49 -1.38 4.33 -3.67
N HIS A 50 -0.73 3.17 -3.59
CA HIS A 50 -0.20 2.44 -4.74
C HIS A 50 -1.13 1.31 -5.19
N GLU A 51 -2.31 1.17 -4.60
CA GLU A 51 -3.30 0.21 -5.06
C GLU A 51 -4.17 0.80 -6.18
N PRO A 52 -4.47 0.00 -7.22
CA PRO A 52 -5.36 0.43 -8.28
C PRO A 52 -6.80 0.63 -7.76
N PRO A 53 -7.62 1.44 -8.47
CA PRO A 53 -7.35 2.02 -9.78
C PRO A 53 -6.52 3.31 -9.71
N HIS A 54 -5.45 3.37 -10.51
CA HIS A 54 -4.75 4.61 -10.78
C HIS A 54 -5.43 5.33 -11.93
N LEU A 55 -5.47 6.65 -11.85
CA LEU A 55 -5.92 7.48 -12.98
C LEU A 55 -4.93 7.32 -14.14
N SER A 56 -5.46 7.03 -15.31
CA SER A 56 -4.74 7.13 -16.57
C SER A 56 -4.50 8.59 -16.94
N SER A 57 -3.51 8.86 -17.78
CA SER A 57 -3.26 10.22 -18.28
C SER A 57 -4.48 10.79 -19.00
N GLY A 58 -5.24 9.96 -19.73
CA GLY A 58 -6.42 10.40 -20.46
C GLY A 58 -7.56 10.87 -19.55
N GLU A 59 -7.76 10.23 -18.40
CA GLU A 59 -8.74 10.68 -17.39
C GLU A 59 -8.33 12.03 -16.77
N VAL A 60 -7.03 12.27 -16.62
CA VAL A 60 -6.51 13.57 -16.17
C VAL A 60 -6.71 14.64 -17.24
N ASP A 61 -6.41 14.33 -18.50
CA ASP A 61 -6.59 15.25 -19.63
C ASP A 61 -8.06 15.65 -19.80
N GLU A 62 -8.99 14.69 -19.65
CA GLU A 62 -10.44 14.95 -19.68
C GLU A 62 -10.88 15.87 -18.54
N LEU A 63 -10.38 15.64 -17.33
CA LEU A 63 -10.67 16.49 -16.18
C LEU A 63 -10.15 17.92 -16.38
N GLU A 64 -8.92 18.08 -16.90
CA GLU A 64 -8.36 19.40 -17.20
C GLU A 64 -9.19 20.14 -18.26
N GLN A 65 -9.61 19.46 -19.33
CA GLN A 65 -10.48 20.05 -20.34
C GLN A 65 -11.83 20.49 -19.75
N ALA A 66 -12.44 19.65 -18.90
CA ALA A 66 -13.69 19.99 -18.24
C ALA A 66 -13.55 21.22 -17.34
N ILE A 67 -12.42 21.35 -16.64
CA ILE A 67 -12.10 22.54 -15.83
C ILE A 67 -12.00 23.77 -16.73
N GLU A 68 -11.22 23.72 -17.82
CA GLU A 68 -11.08 24.86 -18.74
C GLU A 68 -12.43 25.31 -19.33
N LEU A 69 -13.27 24.36 -19.74
CA LEU A 69 -14.61 24.64 -20.27
C LEU A 69 -15.56 25.21 -19.21
N GLY A 70 -15.41 24.79 -17.96
CA GLY A 70 -16.25 25.20 -16.84
C GLY A 70 -15.81 26.50 -16.13
N LYS A 71 -14.68 27.09 -16.52
CA LYS A 71 -14.18 28.32 -15.90
C LYS A 71 -15.15 29.48 -16.14
N LEU A 72 -15.68 30.02 -15.04
CA LEU A 72 -16.39 31.30 -15.08
C LEU A 72 -15.38 32.43 -15.31
N PRO A 73 -15.75 33.49 -16.06
CA PRO A 73 -14.90 34.65 -16.24
C PRO A 73 -14.59 35.26 -14.87
N VAL A 74 -13.34 35.14 -14.43
CA VAL A 74 -12.87 35.82 -13.22
C VAL A 74 -12.70 37.29 -13.60
N ARG A 75 -13.63 38.15 -13.20
CA ARG A 75 -13.40 39.60 -13.26
C ARG A 75 -12.28 39.92 -12.27
N GLN A 76 -11.08 40.12 -12.79
CA GLN A 76 -9.96 40.68 -12.05
C GLN A 76 -10.15 42.20 -11.91
N GLU A 77 -11.26 42.65 -11.34
CA GLU A 77 -11.26 43.98 -10.73
C GLU A 77 -10.56 43.83 -9.38
N GLY A 78 -9.26 44.09 -9.38
CA GLY A 78 -8.48 44.09 -8.15
C GLY A 78 -9.13 45.03 -7.15
N VAL A 79 -9.65 44.48 -6.05
CA VAL A 79 -10.27 45.24 -4.95
C VAL A 79 -9.27 46.26 -4.35
N PHE A 80 -7.99 46.11 -4.65
CA PHE A 80 -6.88 46.95 -4.19
C PHE A 80 -6.28 47.89 -5.25
N GLU A 81 -6.83 47.95 -6.48
CA GLU A 81 -6.28 48.78 -7.58
C GLU A 81 -6.75 50.26 -7.53
N LYS A 82 -7.76 50.60 -6.71
CA LYS A 82 -8.20 51.99 -6.50
C LYS A 82 -7.42 52.65 -5.37
N GLY A 83 -6.18 53.02 -5.66
CA GLY A 83 -5.33 53.75 -4.73
C GLY A 83 -4.02 54.22 -5.36
N LYS A 84 -4.11 54.96 -6.46
CA LYS A 84 -2.97 55.72 -6.98
C LYS A 84 -3.40 57.06 -7.53
#